data_AF-A0A3D5WPL5-F1
#
_entry.id   AF-A0A3D5WPL5-F1
#
_cell.length_a   1.000
_cell.length_b   1.000
_cell.length_c   1.000
_cell.angle_alpha   90.00
_cell.angle_beta   90.00
_cell.angle_gamma   90.00
#
_symmetry.space_group_name_H-M   'P 1'
#
loop_
_entity.id
_entity.type
_entity.pdbx_description
1 polymer ?
#
loop_
_entity_poly.entity_id
_entity_poly.type
_entity_poly.pdbx_seq_one_letter_code
_entity_poly.pdbx_strand_id
1 'polypeptide(L)'
;YSGLSSRHFRRIFQRIYSISPTKYMTILRIQAAMKALQNPHLSITEIALLCGFSDSNYFSRKFKAETGKSPLEYRKYIQGLSNSSITI
;
A
#
# COMPACT_ATOMS: atom_id res chain seq x y z
N TYR A 1 -5.90 12.91 28.23
CA TYR A 1 -4.68 12.07 28.29
C TYR A 1 -5.08 10.61 28.55
N SER A 2 -5.41 9.86 27.49
CA SER A 2 -5.85 8.46 27.61
C SER A 2 -4.64 7.51 27.66
N GLY A 3 -4.42 6.93 28.83
CA GLY A 3 -3.27 6.08 29.19
C GLY A 3 -3.27 4.67 28.60
N LEU A 4 -3.46 4.52 27.29
CA LEU A 4 -3.03 3.30 26.59
C LEU A 4 -1.58 3.50 26.17
N SER A 5 -0.64 3.18 27.07
CA SER A 5 0.78 3.14 26.74
C SER A 5 0.96 2.37 25.43
N SER A 6 1.69 2.93 24.45
CA SER A 6 1.95 2.34 23.14
C SER A 6 2.40 0.88 23.21
N ARG A 7 2.97 0.49 24.37
CA ARG A 7 3.37 -0.87 24.73
C ARG A 7 2.19 -1.84 24.90
N HIS A 8 1.08 -1.39 25.50
CA HIS A 8 -0.14 -2.19 25.70
C HIS A 8 -0.87 -2.41 24.37
N PHE A 9 -1.01 -1.37 23.56
CA PHE A 9 -1.56 -1.45 22.20
C PHE A 9 -0.73 -2.40 21.33
N ARG A 10 0.60 -2.25 21.31
CA ARG A 10 1.49 -3.15 20.55
C ARG A 10 1.35 -4.62 20.95
N ARG A 11 1.23 -4.91 22.26
CA ARG A 11 1.10 -6.27 22.80
C ARG A 11 -0.24 -6.91 22.41
N ILE A 12 -1.34 -6.16 22.48
CA ILE A 12 -2.66 -6.65 22.06
C ILE A 12 -2.69 -6.85 20.54
N PHE A 13 -2.15 -5.89 19.78
CA PHE A 13 -2.13 -5.94 18.32
C PHE A 13 -1.32 -7.13 17.77
N GLN A 14 -0.15 -7.41 18.35
CA GLN A 14 0.66 -8.59 18.00
C GLN A 14 -0.02 -9.90 18.40
N ARG A 15 -0.81 -9.93 19.47
CA ARG A 15 -1.53 -11.13 19.91
C ARG A 15 -2.70 -11.49 18.98
N ILE A 16 -3.27 -10.51 18.27
CA ILE A 16 -4.41 -10.68 17.36
C ILE A 16 -3.96 -10.87 15.90
N TYR A 17 -2.99 -10.07 15.44
CA TYR A 17 -2.59 -10.04 14.02
C TYR A 17 -1.19 -10.60 13.75
N SER A 18 -0.42 -10.99 14.78
CA SER A 18 0.97 -11.49 14.68
C SER A 18 1.95 -10.55 13.97
N ILE A 19 1.57 -9.28 13.75
CA ILE A 19 2.39 -8.25 13.10
C ILE A 19 2.43 -6.97 13.93
N SER A 20 3.49 -6.18 13.76
CA SER A 20 3.56 -4.88 14.42
C SER A 20 2.49 -3.93 13.87
N PRO A 21 1.96 -3.01 14.69
CA PRO A 21 1.03 -1.98 14.21
C PRO A 21 1.57 -1.16 13.03
N THR A 22 2.88 -0.89 13.02
CA THR A 22 3.56 -0.18 11.93
C THR A 22 3.56 -0.96 10.61
N LYS A 23 3.74 -2.29 10.69
CA LYS A 23 3.66 -3.17 9.52
C LYS A 23 2.22 -3.23 9.00
N TYR A 24 1.24 -3.33 9.90
CA TYR A 24 -0.16 -3.29 9.51
C TYR A 24 -0.56 -1.99 8.83
N MET A 25 -0.15 -0.84 9.36
CA MET A 25 -0.36 0.45 8.70
C MET A 25 0.28 0.49 7.31
N THR A 26 1.49 -0.05 7.17
CA THR A 26 2.13 -0.16 5.84
C THR A 26 1.28 -1.00 4.89
N ILE A 27 0.79 -2.16 5.32
CA ILE A 27 -0.06 -3.03 4.50
C ILE A 27 -1.33 -2.30 4.05
N LEU A 28 -2.02 -1.61 4.97
CA LEU A 28 -3.22 -0.83 4.62
C LEU A 28 -2.92 0.27 3.59
N ARG A 29 -1.80 0.98 3.76
CA ARG A 29 -1.37 2.01 2.80
C ARG A 29 -1.05 1.42 1.43
N ILE A 30 -0.41 0.26 1.38
CA ILE A 30 -0.15 -0.46 0.12
C ILE A 30 -1.45 -0.91 -0.54
N GLN A 31 -2.41 -1.42 0.22
CA GLN A 31 -3.73 -1.78 -0.31
C GLN A 31 -4.49 -0.57 -0.89
N ALA A 32 -4.43 0.59 -0.21
CA ALA A 32 -4.99 1.83 -0.73
C ALA A 32 -4.29 2.27 -2.03
N ALA A 33 -2.95 2.18 -2.08
CA ALA A 33 -2.18 2.50 -3.26
C ALA A 33 -2.52 1.58 -4.45
N MET A 34 -2.73 0.28 -4.22
CA MET A 34 -3.16 -0.65 -5.28
C MET A 34 -4.49 -0.24 -5.93
N LYS A 35 -5.44 0.27 -5.14
CA LYS A 35 -6.71 0.82 -5.66
C LYS A 35 -6.47 2.11 -6.44
N ALA A 36 -5.68 3.03 -5.89
CA ALA A 36 -5.39 4.30 -6.53
C ALA A 36 -4.61 4.15 -7.86
N LEU A 37 -3.78 3.11 -7.99
CA LEU A 37 -3.02 2.80 -9.21
C LEU A 37 -3.89 2.46 -10.42
N GLN A 38 -5.15 2.09 -10.21
CA GLN A 38 -6.13 1.86 -11.27
C GLN A 38 -6.51 3.16 -11.99
N ASN A 39 -6.37 4.31 -11.33
CA ASN A 39 -6.61 5.60 -11.96
C ASN A 39 -5.37 6.01 -12.79
N PRO A 40 -5.47 6.10 -14.13
CA PRO A 40 -4.35 6.47 -14.99
C PRO A 40 -3.96 7.94 -14.87
N HIS A 41 -4.85 8.80 -14.35
CA HIS A 41 -4.62 10.24 -14.24
C HIS A 41 -3.76 10.63 -13.04
N LEU A 42 -3.58 9.74 -12.07
CA LEU A 42 -2.72 9.98 -10.92
C LEU A 42 -1.28 9.52 -11.22
N SER A 43 -0.29 10.35 -10.95
CA SER A 43 1.11 9.93 -10.97
C SER A 43 1.43 9.01 -9.79
N ILE A 44 2.51 8.23 -9.91
CA ILE A 44 2.99 7.36 -8.82
C ILE A 44 3.36 8.18 -7.59
N THR A 45 3.90 9.39 -7.79
CA THR A 45 4.27 10.31 -6.71
C THR A 45 3.05 10.83 -5.96
N GLU A 46 1.99 11.24 -6.67
CA GLU A 46 0.74 11.68 -6.04
C GLU A 46 0.08 10.55 -5.25
N ILE A 47 0.10 9.32 -5.78
CA ILE A 47 -0.42 8.15 -5.06
C ILE A 47 0.37 7.89 -3.78
N ALA A 48 1.71 8.02 -3.83
CA ALA A 48 2.54 7.86 -2.63
C ALA A 48 2.14 8.87 -1.54
N LEU A 49 1.97 10.15 -1.91
CA LEU A 49 1.57 11.21 -0.99
C LEU A 49 0.16 10.97 -0.42
N LEU A 50 -0.81 10.62 -1.27
CA LEU A 50 -2.19 10.30 -0.86
C LEU A 50 -2.26 9.11 0.10
N CYS A 51 -1.35 8.14 -0.06
CA CYS A 51 -1.26 6.98 0.81
C CYS A 51 -0.42 7.22 2.08
N GLY A 52 0.00 8.47 2.33
CA GLY A 52 0.73 8.86 3.55
C GLY A 52 2.22 8.48 3.54
N PHE A 53 2.82 8.32 2.36
CA PHE A 53 4.27 8.23 2.20
C PHE A 53 4.83 9.60 1.84
N SER A 54 5.86 10.04 2.56
CA SER A 54 6.54 11.31 2.30
C SER A 54 7.54 11.25 1.14
N ASP A 55 7.90 10.04 0.70
CA ASP A 55 8.93 9.80 -0.32
C ASP A 55 8.47 8.69 -1.28
N SER A 56 8.49 9.01 -2.58
CA SER A 56 8.02 8.13 -3.65
C SER A 56 8.97 6.96 -3.93
N ASN A 57 10.28 7.11 -3.66
CA ASN A 57 11.26 6.04 -3.80
C ASN A 57 11.10 5.01 -2.67
N TYR A 58 10.91 5.47 -1.44
CA TYR A 58 10.61 4.64 -0.28
C TYR A 58 9.29 3.89 -0.46
N PHE A 59 8.25 4.60 -0.92
CA PHE A 59 6.99 3.98 -1.32
C PHE A 59 7.21 2.87 -2.36
N SER A 60 7.92 3.15 -3.45
CA SER A 60 8.15 2.18 -4.53
C SER A 60 8.88 0.94 -4.05
N ARG A 61 9.89 1.10 -3.19
CA ARG A 61 10.61 -0.02 -2.57
C ARG A 61 9.70 -0.84 -1.67
N LYS A 62 8.89 -0.19 -0.83
CA LYS A 62 7.95 -0.90 0.05
C LYS A 62 6.83 -1.59 -0.71
N PHE A 63 6.27 -0.93 -1.71
CA PHE A 63 5.26 -1.49 -2.58
C PHE A 63 5.78 -2.74 -3.29
N LYS A 64 7.00 -2.70 -3.83
CA LYS A 64 7.64 -3.88 -4.44
C LYS A 64 7.91 -4.99 -3.42
N ALA A 65 8.35 -4.65 -2.22
CA ALA A 65 8.60 -5.65 -1.18
C ALA A 65 7.32 -6.39 -0.75
N GLU A 66 6.17 -5.71 -0.70
CA GLU A 66 4.90 -6.31 -0.28
C GLU A 66 4.12 -6.97 -1.43
N THR A 67 4.25 -6.48 -2.68
CA THR A 67 3.45 -6.94 -3.83
C THR A 67 4.26 -7.72 -4.88
N GLY A 68 5.59 -7.72 -4.79
CA GLY A 68 6.51 -8.32 -5.76
C GLY A 68 6.73 -7.50 -7.04
N LYS A 69 5.99 -6.41 -7.27
CA LYS A 69 6.09 -5.55 -8.47
C LYS A 69 6.25 -4.09 -8.06
N SER A 70 6.99 -3.30 -8.84
CA SER A 70 6.99 -1.85 -8.64
C SER A 70 5.59 -1.26 -8.92
N PRO A 71 5.26 -0.07 -8.38
CA PRO A 71 3.97 0.59 -8.65
C PRO A 71 3.70 0.77 -10.15
N LEU A 72 4.74 1.09 -10.93
CA LEU A 72 4.64 1.26 -12.39
C LEU A 72 4.37 -0.06 -13.11
N GLU A 73 5.10 -1.13 -12.76
CA GLU A 73 4.86 -2.47 -13.31
C GLU A 73 3.45 -2.97 -12.95
N TYR A 74 3.01 -2.71 -11.72
CA TYR A 74 1.69 -3.08 -11.26
C TYR A 74 0.58 -2.34 -12.03
N ARG A 75 0.76 -1.03 -12.28
CA ARG A 75 -0.15 -0.26 -13.15
C ARG A 75 -0.22 -0.83 -14.56
N LYS A 76 0.93 -1.10 -15.18
CA LYS A 76 0.98 -1.71 -16.52
C LYS A 76 0.30 -3.07 -16.55
N TYR A 77 0.50 -3.88 -15.51
CA TYR A 77 -0.15 -5.18 -15.36
C TYR A 77 -1.69 -5.07 -15.33
N ILE A 78 -2.23 -4.13 -14.55
CA ILE A 78 -3.69 -3.88 -14.49
C ILE A 78 -4.21 -3.35 -15.83
N GLN A 79 -3.49 -2.43 -16.47
CA GLN A 79 -3.90 -1.90 -17.78
C GLN A 79 -3.86 -2.96 -18.88
N GLY A 80 -2.88 -3.88 -18.83
CA GLY A 80 -2.82 -5.05 -19.71
C GLY A 80 -4.01 -5.99 -19.52
N LEU A 81 -4.40 -6.25 -18.26
CA LEU A 81 -5.60 -7.04 -17.92
C LEU A 81 -6.91 -6.39 -18.42
N SER A 82 -7.02 -5.06 -18.29
CA SER A 82 -8.19 -4.30 -18.77
C SER A 82 -8.43 -4.45 -20.27
N ASN A 83 -7.38 -4.69 -21.06
CA ASN A 83 -7.48 -4.83 -22.51
C ASN A 83 -7.82 -6.28 -22.96
N SER A 84 -7.72 -7.27 -22.06
CA SER A 84 -8.01 -8.67 -22.38
C SER A 84 -9.46 -9.10 -22.11
N SER A 85 -10.29 -8.24 -21.51
CA SER A 85 -11.68 -8.57 -21.15
C SER A 85 -12.75 -7.92 -22.05
N ILE A 86 -12.38 -7.26 -23.16
CA ILE A 86 -13.32 -6.63 -24.10
C ILE A 86 -13.58 -7.50 -25.36
N THR A 87 -13.09 -8.75 -25.40
CA THR A 87 -13.36 -9.67 -26.52
C THR A 87 -14.15 -10.88 -26.05
N ILE A 88 -15.46 -10.72 -25.82
CA ILE A 88 -16.49 -11.77 -26.02
C ILE A 88 -17.77 -11.08 -26.48
#